data_AF-A0A969YB26-F1
#
_entry.id   AF-A0A969YB26-F1
#
_cell.length_a   1.000
_cell.length_b   1.000
_cell.length_c   1.000
_cell.angle_alpha   90.00
_cell.angle_beta   90.00
_cell.angle_gamma   90.00
#
_symmetry.space_group_name_H-M   'P 1'
#
loop_
_entity.id
_entity.type
_entity.pdbx_description
1 polymer ?
#
loop_
_entity_poly.entity_id
_entity_poly.type
_entity_poly.pdbx_seq_one_letter_code
_entity_poly.pdbx_strand_id
1 'polypeptide(L)'
;MNKQTTIAKPGRAPTRYAPDAELEFASASRGQWRAIIHEELERLKNRLLQEYFSKCIDLALAPAIRRAANEAAALASISPYPLLVFPTLFEEKAEAAVRYHLRQQLVWDRSRRLMSMAA
;
A
#
# COMPACT_ATOMS: atom_id res chain seq x y z
N MET A 1 -33.27 -27.50 -63.24
CA MET A 1 -33.39 -27.46 -61.76
C MET A 1 -31.98 -27.33 -61.20
N ASN A 2 -31.56 -26.10 -60.93
CA ASN A 2 -30.20 -25.71 -60.59
C ASN A 2 -30.02 -25.73 -59.08
N LYS A 3 -28.87 -26.18 -58.55
CA LYS A 3 -28.04 -25.48 -57.53
C LYS A 3 -26.59 -26.00 -57.62
N GLN A 4 -25.72 -25.23 -58.25
CA GLN A 4 -24.26 -25.38 -58.09
C GLN A 4 -23.89 -24.64 -56.81
N THR A 5 -23.37 -25.35 -55.82
CA THR A 5 -22.85 -24.76 -54.58
C THR A 5 -21.38 -24.43 -54.79
N THR A 6 -21.07 -23.16 -55.03
CA THR A 6 -19.69 -22.68 -55.08
C THR A 6 -19.24 -22.32 -53.66
N ILE A 7 -18.22 -23.03 -53.17
CA ILE A 7 -17.61 -22.80 -51.85
C ILE A 7 -16.72 -21.56 -51.98
N ALA A 8 -17.11 -20.46 -51.35
CA ALA A 8 -16.34 -19.22 -51.36
C ALA A 8 -15.03 -19.35 -50.57
N LYS A 9 -13.92 -18.95 -51.19
CA LYS A 9 -12.57 -18.94 -50.63
C LYS A 9 -12.46 -17.80 -49.60
N PRO A 10 -12.00 -18.03 -48.35
CA PRO A 10 -11.89 -16.95 -47.39
C PRO A 10 -10.80 -15.97 -47.83
N GLY A 11 -11.22 -14.74 -48.12
CA GLY A 11 -10.31 -13.62 -48.41
C GLY A 11 -9.45 -13.32 -47.19
N ARG A 12 -8.14 -13.19 -47.41
CA ARG A 12 -7.16 -12.84 -46.38
C ARG A 12 -7.42 -11.40 -45.94
N ALA A 13 -8.02 -11.21 -44.77
CA ALA A 13 -8.16 -9.89 -44.17
C ALA A 13 -6.76 -9.30 -43.92
N PRO A 14 -6.44 -8.09 -44.40
CA PRO A 14 -5.20 -7.44 -44.03
C PRO A 14 -5.33 -6.97 -42.58
N THR A 15 -4.81 -7.76 -41.64
CA THR A 15 -4.52 -7.29 -40.28
C THR A 15 -3.38 -6.29 -40.37
N ARG A 16 -3.71 -5.04 -40.68
CA ARG A 16 -2.81 -3.92 -40.47
C ARG A 16 -2.78 -3.68 -38.97
N TYR A 17 -1.81 -4.31 -38.29
CA TYR A 17 -1.48 -3.94 -36.92
C TYR A 17 -1.07 -2.47 -36.98
N ALA A 18 -1.87 -1.59 -36.37
CA ALA A 18 -1.53 -0.19 -36.19
C ALA A 18 -0.75 -0.09 -34.87
N PRO A 19 0.57 0.08 -34.90
CA PRO A 19 1.39 0.12 -33.69
C PRO A 19 1.09 1.33 -32.79
N ASP A 20 0.30 2.30 -33.27
CA ASP A 20 0.03 3.56 -32.55
C ASP A 20 -1.31 3.57 -31.79
N ALA A 21 -2.10 2.48 -31.86
CA ALA A 21 -3.38 2.37 -31.13
C ALA A 21 -3.23 1.74 -29.73
N GLU A 22 -2.02 1.34 -29.36
CA GLU A 22 -1.72 0.95 -27.99
C GLU A 22 -1.52 2.23 -27.15
N LEU A 23 -2.48 2.52 -26.25
CA LEU A 23 -2.23 3.14 -24.94
C LEU A 23 -2.66 4.60 -24.65
N GLU A 24 -3.45 5.31 -25.48
CA GLU A 24 -4.08 6.56 -24.97
C GLU A 24 -5.21 6.28 -23.96
N PHE A 25 -6.01 5.24 -24.18
CA PHE A 25 -7.08 4.83 -23.25
C PHE A 25 -6.54 4.23 -21.93
N ALA A 26 -5.32 3.70 -21.96
CA ALA A 26 -4.68 3.09 -20.80
C ALA A 26 -4.01 4.13 -19.87
N SER A 27 -3.58 5.29 -20.36
CA SER A 27 -2.89 6.30 -19.51
C SER A 27 -3.87 7.07 -18.61
N ALA A 28 -5.01 7.52 -19.16
CA ALA A 28 -6.08 8.17 -18.40
C ALA A 28 -6.67 7.23 -17.33
N SER A 29 -6.94 5.97 -17.69
CA SER A 29 -7.42 4.99 -16.72
C SER A 29 -6.36 4.65 -15.67
N ARG A 30 -5.07 4.51 -16.02
CA ARG A 30 -4.00 4.25 -15.03
C ARG A 30 -3.87 5.35 -13.99
N GLY A 31 -4.01 6.62 -14.38
CA GLY A 31 -4.01 7.75 -13.44
C GLY A 31 -5.20 7.69 -12.47
N GLN A 32 -6.39 7.42 -12.98
CA GLN A 32 -7.61 7.24 -12.17
C GLN A 32 -7.51 6.03 -11.23
N TRP A 33 -7.00 4.90 -11.73
CA TRP A 33 -6.78 3.70 -10.93
C TRP A 33 -5.80 3.94 -9.79
N ARG A 34 -4.68 4.66 -10.03
CA ARG A 34 -3.76 5.04 -8.95
C ARG A 34 -4.43 5.90 -7.89
N ALA A 35 -5.24 6.89 -8.29
CA ALA A 35 -5.95 7.74 -7.35
C ALA A 35 -6.93 6.94 -6.48
N ILE A 36 -7.72 6.03 -7.09
CA ILE A 36 -8.65 5.14 -6.38
C ILE A 36 -7.90 4.27 -5.36
N ILE A 37 -6.79 3.66 -5.78
CA ILE A 37 -5.97 2.81 -4.91
C ILE A 37 -5.37 3.62 -3.75
N HIS A 38 -4.91 4.84 -4.00
CA HIS A 38 -4.40 5.72 -2.94
C HIS A 38 -5.48 6.09 -1.93
N GLU A 39 -6.69 6.42 -2.40
CA GLU A 39 -7.81 6.73 -1.51
C GLU A 39 -8.20 5.52 -0.66
N GLU A 40 -8.28 4.33 -1.28
CA GLU A 40 -8.64 3.11 -0.56
C GLU A 40 -7.56 2.69 0.44
N LEU A 41 -6.29 2.91 0.11
CA LEU A 41 -5.17 2.68 1.03
C LEU A 41 -5.25 3.61 2.24
N GLU A 42 -5.58 4.89 2.05
CA GLU A 42 -5.77 5.85 3.14
C GLU A 42 -6.96 5.48 4.02
N ARG A 43 -8.07 5.02 3.44
CA ARG A 43 -9.22 4.50 4.22
C ARG A 43 -8.84 3.28 5.04
N LEU A 44 -8.10 2.34 4.44
CA LEU A 44 -7.63 1.13 5.11
C LEU A 44 -6.69 1.48 6.27
N LYS A 45 -5.75 2.42 6.07
CA LYS A 45 -4.87 2.94 7.12
C LYS A 45 -5.64 3.49 8.30
N ASN A 46 -6.63 4.34 8.05
CA ASN A 46 -7.43 4.94 9.12
C ASN A 46 -8.22 3.89 9.90
N ARG A 47 -8.78 2.89 9.21
CA ARG A 47 -9.49 1.77 9.84
C ARG A 47 -8.58 0.95 10.73
N LEU A 48 -7.39 0.56 10.25
CA LEU A 48 -6.44 -0.22 11.02
C LEU A 48 -5.88 0.55 12.22
N LEU A 49 -5.65 1.87 12.09
CA LEU A 49 -5.27 2.70 13.22
C LEU A 49 -6.35 2.74 14.30
N GLN A 50 -7.62 2.90 13.92
CA GLN A 50 -8.74 2.85 14.86
C GLN A 50 -8.83 1.51 15.56
N GLU A 51 -8.69 0.41 14.82
CA GLU A 51 -8.70 -0.94 15.40
C GLU A 51 -7.49 -1.19 16.32
N TYR A 52 -6.32 -0.68 15.97
CA TYR A 52 -5.13 -0.80 16.81
C TYR A 52 -5.32 -0.04 18.13
N PHE A 53 -5.81 1.21 18.06
CA PHE A 53 -6.03 2.03 19.27
C PHE A 53 -7.24 1.58 20.10
N SER A 54 -8.21 0.88 19.52
CA SER A 54 -9.29 0.28 20.31
C SER A 54 -8.79 -0.92 21.13
N LYS A 55 -7.78 -1.65 20.62
CA LYS A 55 -7.13 -2.78 21.32
C LYS A 55 -6.05 -2.32 22.30
N CYS A 56 -5.36 -1.21 22.03
CA CYS A 56 -4.23 -0.71 22.81
C CYS A 56 -4.50 0.72 23.32
N ILE A 57 -4.61 0.88 24.64
CA ILE A 57 -4.95 2.15 25.30
C ILE A 57 -3.73 3.08 25.49
N ASP A 58 -2.50 2.61 25.26
CA ASP A 58 -1.32 3.43 25.54
C ASP A 58 -1.17 4.61 24.56
N LEU A 59 -1.69 5.76 24.99
CA LEU A 59 -1.66 7.03 24.27
C LEU A 59 -0.23 7.54 24.06
N ALA A 60 0.75 7.13 24.88
CA ALA A 60 2.15 7.53 24.70
C ALA A 60 2.74 6.99 23.39
N LEU A 61 2.24 5.84 22.92
CA LEU A 61 2.67 5.21 21.67
C LEU A 61 1.97 5.79 20.43
N ALA A 62 0.87 6.53 20.59
CA ALA A 62 0.05 6.98 19.47
C ALA A 62 0.81 7.74 18.37
N PRO A 63 1.75 8.68 18.67
CA PRO A 63 2.55 9.33 17.64
C PRO A 63 3.46 8.35 16.89
N ALA A 64 4.06 7.39 17.59
CA ALA A 64 4.95 6.39 17.01
C ALA A 64 4.19 5.42 16.08
N ILE A 65 3.00 4.98 16.50
CA ILE A 65 2.13 4.10 15.70
C ILE A 65 1.60 4.82 14.45
N ARG A 66 1.20 6.09 14.56
CA ARG A 66 0.79 6.89 13.39
C ARG A 66 1.93 7.04 12.39
N ARG A 67 3.17 7.27 12.87
CA ARG A 67 4.34 7.30 11.99
C ARG A 67 4.56 5.94 11.32
N ALA A 68 4.51 4.84 12.08
CA ALA A 68 4.64 3.48 11.53
C ALA A 68 3.60 3.18 10.44
N ALA A 69 2.36 3.63 10.61
CA ALA A 69 1.31 3.50 9.59
C ALA A 69 1.62 4.28 8.31
N ASN A 70 2.14 5.50 8.43
CA ASN A 70 2.55 6.29 7.27
C ASN A 70 3.75 5.66 6.54
N GLU A 71 4.72 5.12 7.28
CA GLU A 71 5.85 4.39 6.70
C GLU A 71 5.39 3.12 5.96
N ALA A 72 4.51 2.34 6.58
CA ALA A 72 3.91 1.16 5.96
C ALA A 72 3.11 1.52 4.69
N ALA A 73 2.33 2.60 4.71
CA ALA A 73 1.58 3.07 3.55
C ALA A 73 2.50 3.51 2.40
N ALA A 74 3.60 4.22 2.72
CA ALA A 74 4.60 4.61 1.72
C ALA A 74 5.23 3.38 1.06
N LEU A 75 5.62 2.36 1.84
CA LEU A 75 6.16 1.11 1.33
C LEU A 75 5.13 0.28 0.54
N ALA A 76 3.89 0.23 1.01
CA ALA A 76 2.82 -0.47 0.33
C ALA A 76 2.51 0.16 -1.04
N SER A 77 2.54 1.50 -1.15
CA SER A 77 2.17 2.24 -2.36
C SER A 77 3.04 1.92 -3.59
N ILE A 78 4.26 1.45 -3.38
CA ILE A 78 5.18 1.03 -4.46
C ILE A 78 5.06 -0.47 -4.78
N SER A 79 4.28 -1.23 -4.01
CA SER A 79 4.00 -2.64 -4.25
C SER A 79 2.97 -2.81 -5.37
N PRO A 80 2.99 -3.92 -6.13
CA PRO A 80 1.91 -4.26 -7.07
C PRO A 80 0.54 -4.43 -6.40
N TYR A 81 0.50 -4.78 -5.11
CA TYR A 81 -0.73 -5.07 -4.37
C TYR A 81 -0.78 -4.30 -3.03
N PRO A 82 -0.89 -2.96 -3.05
CA PRO A 82 -0.77 -2.11 -1.86
C PRO A 82 -1.79 -2.47 -0.77
N LEU A 83 -3.05 -2.69 -1.14
CA LEU A 83 -4.13 -2.99 -0.20
C LEU A 83 -3.95 -4.35 0.50
N LEU A 84 -3.27 -5.30 -0.15
CA LEU A 84 -3.01 -6.64 0.39
C LEU A 84 -1.80 -6.62 1.33
N VAL A 85 -0.75 -5.90 0.95
CA VAL A 85 0.52 -5.91 1.67
C VAL A 85 0.52 -4.94 2.85
N PHE A 86 -0.26 -3.86 2.76
CA PHE A 86 -0.30 -2.81 3.78
C PHE A 86 -0.64 -3.31 5.20
N PRO A 87 -1.66 -4.16 5.43
CA PRO A 87 -2.00 -4.61 6.78
C PRO A 87 -0.82 -5.28 7.50
N THR A 88 -0.14 -6.21 6.82
CA THR A 88 1.02 -6.91 7.39
C THR A 88 2.19 -5.96 7.62
N LEU A 89 2.48 -5.06 6.67
CA LEU A 89 3.51 -4.03 6.88
C LEU A 89 3.20 -3.11 8.05
N PHE A 90 1.92 -2.75 8.23
CA PHE A 90 1.50 -1.92 9.35
C PHE A 90 1.76 -2.63 10.68
N GLU A 91 1.37 -3.90 10.81
CA GLU A 91 1.60 -4.71 12.01
C GLU A 91 3.10 -4.79 12.35
N GLU A 92 3.94 -5.17 11.37
CA GLU A 92 5.38 -5.28 11.57
C GLU A 92 6.03 -3.95 12.00
N LYS A 93 5.61 -2.85 11.37
CA LYS A 93 6.13 -1.49 11.68
C LYS A 93 5.62 -1.00 13.03
N ALA A 94 4.37 -1.26 13.37
CA ALA A 94 3.77 -0.91 14.64
C ALA A 94 4.50 -1.62 15.79
N GLU A 95 4.70 -2.93 15.69
CA GLU A 95 5.46 -3.67 16.69
C GLU A 95 6.90 -3.17 16.85
N ALA A 96 7.58 -2.88 15.73
CA ALA A 96 8.92 -2.32 15.75
C ALA A 96 8.96 -0.95 16.46
N ALA A 97 7.97 -0.10 16.22
CA ALA A 97 7.82 1.19 16.88
C ALA A 97 7.62 1.03 18.39
N VAL A 98 6.79 0.08 18.83
CA VAL A 98 6.61 -0.23 20.26
C VAL A 98 7.92 -0.69 20.89
N ARG A 99 8.61 -1.66 20.29
CA ARG A 99 9.90 -2.16 20.80
C ARG A 99 10.92 -1.04 20.91
N TYR A 100 10.99 -0.16 19.92
CA TYR A 100 11.90 0.97 19.93
C TYR A 100 11.57 1.98 21.01
N HIS A 101 10.29 2.31 21.21
CA HIS A 101 9.85 3.22 22.27
C HIS A 101 10.22 2.70 23.67
N LEU A 102 9.94 1.42 23.94
CA LEU A 102 10.31 0.79 25.21
C LEU A 102 11.83 0.82 25.44
N ARG A 103 12.62 0.54 24.39
CA ARG A 103 14.08 0.63 24.47
C ARG A 103 14.55 2.06 24.76
N GLN A 104 13.93 3.07 24.15
CA GLN A 104 14.25 4.46 24.43
C GLN A 104 13.97 4.79 25.90
N GLN A 105 12.79 4.43 26.43
CA GLN A 105 12.46 4.65 27.84
C GLN A 105 13.51 4.05 28.78
N LEU A 106 13.93 2.80 28.53
CA LEU A 106 15.00 2.16 29.31
C LEU A 106 16.33 2.93 29.27
N VAL A 107 16.73 3.43 28.09
CA VAL A 107 17.95 4.23 27.93
C VAL A 107 17.84 5.57 28.65
N TRP A 108 16.67 6.21 28.59
CA TRP A 108 16.37 7.45 29.31
C TRP A 108 16.47 7.26 30.83
N ASP A 109 15.83 6.23 31.37
CA ASP A 109 15.87 5.92 32.80
C ASP A 109 17.30 5.61 33.28
N ARG A 110 18.04 4.83 32.49
CA ARG A 110 19.45 4.52 32.79
C ARG A 110 20.29 5.80 32.82
N SER A 111 20.15 6.65 31.81
CA SER A 111 20.89 7.91 31.71
C SER A 111 20.56 8.84 32.87
N ARG A 112 19.28 8.93 33.25
CA ARG A 112 18.84 9.73 34.40
C ARG A 112 19.46 9.27 35.71
N ARG A 113 19.53 7.96 35.95
CA ARG A 113 20.19 7.38 37.13
C ARG A 113 21.68 7.73 37.18
N LEU A 114 22.38 7.57 36.05
CA LEU A 114 23.81 7.91 35.96
C LEU A 114 24.07 9.39 36.29
N MET A 115 23.25 10.29 35.74
CA MET A 115 23.36 11.72 36.04
C MET A 115 23.10 12.02 37.53
N SER A 116 22.13 11.34 38.17
CA SER A 116 21.87 11.53 39.60
C SER A 116 22.95 10.97 40.53
N MET A 117 23.76 10.02 40.06
CA MET A 117 24.88 9.45 40.83
C MET A 117 26.17 10.28 40.70
N ALA A 118 26.24 11.16 39.70
CA ALA A 118 27.41 11.99 39.42
C ALA A 118 27.31 13.42 40.01
N ALA A 119 26.16 13.79 40.57
CA ALA A 119 25.90 15.05 41.25
C ALA A 119 26.01 14.89 42.77
#